data_AF-Q9A3X9-F1
#
_entry.id   AF-Q9A3X9-F1
#
_cell.length_a   1.000
_cell.length_b   1.000
_cell.length_c   1.000
_cell.angle_alpha   90.00
_cell.angle_beta   90.00
_cell.angle_gamma   90.00
#
_symmetry.space_group_name_H-M   'P 1'
#
loop_
_entity.id
_entity.type
_entity.pdbx_description
1 polymer ?
#
loop_
_entity_poly.entity_id
_entity_poly.type
_entity_poly.pdbx_seq_one_letter_code
_entity_poly.pdbx_strand_id
1 'polypeptide(L)'
;MLAVRFWLGCPRHFSRPGGLMLFQSRSVMLALSLAGLAALSGCDKLPGAAKPPTEAAKPVAPAASAAAPEPPPFNIYAKRDEERLGEAELLKELGQPNARNGPTLTLKFNGANALVVTDDDETYSLLTNVFQLPTDNGVQTVYEVTTDYLSASGGPFITLYDRRGVEIETVPRGLWRGAVLVITGQDETWDPEDDARARTTLLDWSSKPHRKFEFKSRCMTESWVSDTEIKGYCVRPASQEANPGMELNGGDEVTDAVFTRVGPNAWRVRELSAPKAKLLNLPDNPPTAYDETVKGVPYSGNP
;
A
#
# COMPACT_ATOMS: atom_id res chain seq x y z
N MET A 1 -6.54 -31.87 71.43
CA MET A 1 -6.70 -32.14 69.98
C MET A 1 -7.81 -31.27 69.44
N LEU A 2 -7.51 -30.55 68.36
CA LEU A 2 -8.17 -29.34 67.87
C LEU A 2 -9.66 -29.53 67.51
N ALA A 3 -10.48 -28.59 67.98
CA ALA A 3 -11.80 -28.28 67.44
C ALA A 3 -11.65 -27.14 66.41
N VAL A 4 -12.02 -27.40 65.16
CA VAL A 4 -12.08 -26.37 64.10
C VAL A 4 -13.49 -25.79 64.08
N ARG A 5 -13.61 -24.51 64.45
CA ARG A 5 -14.83 -23.71 64.33
C ARG A 5 -15.00 -23.23 62.89
N PHE A 6 -16.18 -23.48 62.34
CA PHE A 6 -16.73 -22.78 61.18
C PHE A 6 -16.95 -21.30 61.52
N TRP A 7 -16.54 -20.41 60.62
CA TRP A 7 -17.04 -19.04 60.55
C TRP A 7 -17.47 -18.74 59.12
N LEU A 8 -18.79 -18.60 58.98
CA LEU A 8 -19.50 -18.03 57.84
C LEU A 8 -19.33 -16.50 57.89
N GLY A 9 -18.91 -15.90 56.78
CA GLY A 9 -18.87 -14.44 56.60
C GLY A 9 -19.54 -14.07 55.28
N CYS A 10 -20.64 -13.32 55.39
CA CYS A 10 -21.51 -12.82 54.32
C CYS A 10 -20.78 -12.01 53.21
N PRO A 11 -21.39 -11.92 52.01
CA PRO A 11 -20.84 -11.23 50.85
C PRO A 11 -21.05 -9.71 50.96
N ARG A 12 -20.07 -8.93 50.52
CA ARG A 12 -20.24 -7.49 50.25
C ARG A 12 -20.45 -7.28 48.77
N HIS A 13 -21.60 -6.72 48.43
CA HIS A 13 -21.86 -6.06 47.16
C HIS A 13 -20.81 -4.99 46.88
N PHE A 14 -20.23 -5.04 45.68
CA PHE A 14 -19.70 -3.87 45.00
C PHE A 14 -20.41 -3.75 43.66
N SER A 15 -21.30 -2.77 43.56
CA SER A 15 -21.76 -2.21 42.31
C SER A 15 -20.67 -1.28 41.78
N ARG A 16 -20.28 -1.41 40.50
CA ARG A 16 -20.18 -0.31 39.53
C ARG A 16 -19.60 -0.77 38.18
N PRO A 17 -19.84 0.02 37.11
CA PRO A 17 -20.00 -0.46 35.74
C PRO A 17 -18.76 -0.22 34.87
N GLY A 18 -18.56 -1.06 33.87
CA GLY A 18 -17.74 -0.77 32.70
C GLY A 18 -18.37 -1.55 31.56
N GLY A 19 -19.12 -0.93 30.66
CA GLY A 19 -18.58 0.08 29.76
C GLY A 19 -17.87 -0.63 28.61
N LEU A 20 -18.63 -1.43 27.83
CA LEU A 20 -18.19 -1.90 26.52
C LEU A 20 -17.92 -0.65 25.67
N MET A 21 -16.66 -0.28 25.49
CA MET A 21 -16.28 0.59 24.38
C MET A 21 -16.15 -0.27 23.14
N LEU A 22 -17.25 -0.33 22.38
CA LEU A 22 -17.23 -0.62 20.96
C LEU A 22 -16.41 0.49 20.28
N PHE A 23 -15.20 0.15 19.81
CA PHE A 23 -14.47 1.05 18.92
C PHE A 23 -15.22 1.13 17.60
N GLN A 24 -15.93 2.24 17.40
CA GLN A 24 -16.46 2.62 16.09
C GLN A 24 -15.31 3.04 15.20
N SER A 25 -14.88 2.14 14.32
CA SER A 25 -14.13 2.49 13.12
C SER A 25 -15.06 3.33 12.23
N ARG A 26 -14.79 4.63 12.11
CA ARG A 26 -15.51 5.52 11.19
C ARG A 26 -14.86 5.41 9.81
N SER A 27 -15.27 4.40 9.05
CA SER A 27 -15.09 4.39 7.61
C SER A 27 -16.02 5.44 7.00
N VAL A 28 -15.44 6.45 6.37
CA VAL A 28 -16.16 7.48 5.61
C VAL A 28 -16.83 6.79 4.42
N MET A 29 -18.16 6.71 4.43
CA MET A 29 -18.94 6.33 3.26
C MET A 29 -18.97 7.50 2.28
N LEU A 30 -18.33 7.33 1.12
CA LEU A 30 -18.61 8.13 -0.07
C LEU A 30 -19.68 7.38 -0.88
N ALA A 31 -20.94 7.73 -0.66
CA ALA A 31 -22.05 7.27 -1.50
C ALA A 31 -22.19 8.22 -2.70
N LEU A 32 -21.80 7.74 -3.90
CA LEU A 32 -22.18 8.37 -5.16
C LEU A 32 -23.68 8.10 -5.39
N SER A 33 -24.51 9.13 -5.25
CA SER A 33 -25.88 9.12 -5.76
C SER A 33 -25.88 9.52 -7.24
N LEU A 34 -25.92 8.54 -8.14
CA LEU A 34 -26.37 8.75 -9.52
C LEU A 34 -27.90 8.62 -9.55
N ALA A 35 -28.59 9.75 -9.64
CA ALA A 35 -30.00 9.78 -9.99
C ALA A 35 -30.23 10.97 -10.93
N GLY A 36 -30.70 10.69 -12.15
CA GLY A 36 -31.07 11.74 -13.10
C GLY A 36 -31.22 11.26 -14.54
N LEU A 37 -32.10 10.28 -14.81
CA LEU A 37 -32.56 10.00 -16.17
C LEU A 37 -34.04 9.58 -16.15
N ALA A 38 -34.89 10.56 -16.45
CA ALA A 38 -36.29 10.51 -16.92
C ALA A 38 -36.90 11.89 -16.57
N ALA A 39 -37.62 12.63 -17.40
CA ALA A 39 -38.25 12.37 -18.68
C ALA A 39 -38.55 13.73 -19.34
N LEU A 40 -38.54 13.78 -20.67
CA LEU A 40 -39.50 14.60 -21.41
C LEU A 40 -39.93 13.82 -22.64
N SER A 41 -41.08 13.16 -22.47
CA SER A 41 -41.94 12.66 -23.52
C SER A 41 -42.53 13.83 -24.31
N GLY A 42 -42.46 13.76 -25.64
CA GLY A 42 -43.21 14.60 -26.55
C GLY A 42 -43.39 13.87 -27.88
N CYS A 43 -44.61 13.37 -28.09
CA CYS A 43 -45.02 12.51 -29.19
C CYS A 43 -45.02 13.20 -30.58
N ASP A 44 -45.15 12.33 -31.58
CA ASP A 44 -45.68 12.57 -32.92
C ASP A 44 -44.77 13.20 -33.97
N LYS A 45 -44.13 12.33 -34.77
CA LYS A 45 -44.29 12.35 -36.24
C LYS A 45 -43.70 11.10 -36.90
N LEU A 46 -44.53 10.44 -37.71
CA LEU A 46 -44.15 9.48 -38.74
C LEU A 46 -43.09 10.10 -39.69
N PRO A 47 -42.01 9.40 -40.08
CA PRO A 47 -41.23 9.81 -41.22
C PRO A 47 -41.72 9.08 -42.47
N GLY A 48 -42.41 9.83 -43.33
CA GLY A 48 -42.54 9.51 -44.74
C GLY A 48 -41.23 9.76 -45.50
N ALA A 49 -41.07 8.99 -46.57
CA ALA A 49 -40.28 9.22 -47.78
C ALA A 49 -38.86 9.77 -47.65
N ALA A 50 -37.90 8.91 -48.03
CA ALA A 50 -36.52 9.24 -48.32
C ALA A 50 -36.37 10.41 -49.31
N LYS A 51 -35.46 11.33 -49.01
CA LYS A 51 -34.98 12.39 -49.90
C LYS A 51 -33.52 12.08 -50.28
N PRO A 52 -33.07 12.31 -51.54
CA PRO A 52 -31.75 11.88 -52.00
C PRO A 52 -30.62 12.73 -51.40
N PRO A 53 -29.39 12.20 -51.34
CA PRO A 53 -28.27 12.84 -50.65
C PRO A 53 -27.85 14.11 -51.38
N THR A 54 -27.75 15.20 -50.62
CA THR A 54 -27.23 16.48 -51.08
C THR A 54 -25.71 16.48 -50.91
N GLU A 55 -25.02 16.75 -52.03
CA GLU A 55 -23.71 17.39 -52.21
C GLU A 55 -22.70 17.36 -51.05
N ALA A 56 -21.56 16.70 -51.29
CA ALA A 56 -20.44 16.57 -50.38
C ALA A 56 -19.87 17.95 -49.96
N ALA A 57 -19.86 18.22 -48.65
CA ALA A 57 -19.14 19.34 -48.09
C ALA A 57 -17.62 19.15 -48.27
N LYS A 58 -16.94 20.22 -48.71
CA LYS A 58 -15.47 20.28 -48.79
C LYS A 58 -14.83 20.00 -47.42
N PRO A 59 -13.64 19.37 -47.37
CA PRO A 59 -12.96 19.11 -46.12
C PRO A 59 -12.53 20.43 -45.46
N VAL A 60 -12.96 20.64 -44.23
CA VAL A 60 -12.40 21.68 -43.36
C VAL A 60 -11.08 21.15 -42.83
N ALA A 61 -10.00 21.90 -43.02
CA ALA A 61 -8.67 21.53 -42.52
C ALA A 61 -8.73 21.36 -40.98
N PRO A 62 -8.06 20.34 -40.42
CA PRO A 62 -8.02 20.14 -38.98
C PRO A 62 -7.36 21.35 -38.31
N ALA A 63 -8.04 21.91 -37.30
CA ALA A 63 -7.48 22.93 -36.44
C ALA A 63 -6.20 22.38 -35.79
N ALA A 64 -5.12 23.15 -35.86
CA ALA A 64 -3.88 22.82 -35.17
C ALA A 64 -4.17 22.63 -33.68
N SER A 65 -3.90 21.43 -33.17
CA SER A 65 -3.95 21.14 -31.73
C SER A 65 -2.96 22.07 -31.03
N ALA A 66 -3.47 23.00 -30.22
CA ALA A 66 -2.62 23.74 -29.31
C ALA A 66 -1.92 22.72 -28.40
N ALA A 67 -0.59 22.79 -28.34
CA ALA A 67 0.17 21.99 -27.40
C ALA A 67 -0.33 22.32 -25.98
N ALA A 68 -0.64 21.28 -25.20
CA ALA A 68 -0.93 21.46 -23.78
C ALA A 68 0.30 22.14 -23.13
N PRO A 69 0.10 23.11 -22.22
CA PRO A 69 1.20 23.73 -21.50
C PRO A 69 2.00 22.64 -20.78
N GLU A 70 3.33 22.70 -20.96
CA GLU A 70 4.26 21.79 -20.30
C GLU A 70 4.07 21.92 -18.77
N PRO A 71 3.93 20.81 -18.04
CA PRO A 71 3.78 20.88 -16.59
C PRO A 71 5.01 21.57 -15.98
N PRO A 72 4.82 22.38 -14.92
CA PRO A 72 5.94 23.06 -14.28
C PRO A 72 6.98 22.04 -13.80
N PRO A 73 8.27 22.41 -13.80
CA PRO A 73 9.32 21.51 -13.32
C PRO A 73 9.03 21.06 -11.89
N PHE A 74 9.22 19.76 -11.64
CA PHE A 74 9.03 19.17 -10.32
C PHE A 74 9.96 19.83 -9.30
N ASN A 75 9.37 20.44 -8.26
CA ASN A 75 10.11 21.06 -7.17
C ASN A 75 10.08 20.13 -5.95
N ILE A 76 11.17 19.39 -5.74
CA ILE A 76 11.35 18.46 -4.61
C ILE A 76 11.12 19.11 -3.25
N TYR A 77 11.48 20.39 -3.09
CA TYR A 77 11.27 21.14 -1.85
C TYR A 77 9.79 21.42 -1.60
N ALA A 78 9.01 21.70 -2.66
CA ALA A 78 7.57 21.87 -2.53
C ALA A 78 6.86 20.56 -2.14
N LYS A 79 7.28 19.43 -2.71
CA LYS A 79 6.79 18.09 -2.31
C LYS A 79 7.09 17.83 -0.83
N ARG A 80 8.33 18.03 -0.40
CA ARG A 80 8.72 17.88 1.01
C ARG A 80 7.84 18.72 1.92
N ASP A 81 7.64 19.99 1.58
CA ASP A 81 6.88 20.92 2.42
C ASP A 81 5.39 20.52 2.49
N GLU A 82 4.82 19.94 1.43
CA GLU A 82 3.47 19.35 1.43
C GLU A 82 3.40 18.11 2.34
N GLU A 83 4.36 17.18 2.23
CA GLU A 83 4.39 15.97 3.05
C GLU A 83 4.59 16.28 4.55
N ARG A 84 5.31 17.37 4.87
CA ARG A 84 5.44 17.90 6.24
C ARG A 84 4.11 18.29 6.87
N LEU A 85 3.07 18.60 6.09
CA LEU A 85 1.73 18.87 6.62
C LEU A 85 1.11 17.61 7.22
N GLY A 86 1.23 16.47 6.53
CA GLY A 86 0.77 15.17 7.04
C GLY A 86 1.53 14.74 8.30
N GLU A 87 2.86 14.94 8.32
CA GLU A 87 3.66 14.73 9.53
C GLU A 87 3.16 15.59 10.70
N ALA A 88 2.86 16.88 10.46
CA ALA A 88 2.39 17.78 11.51
C ALA A 88 1.07 17.30 12.15
N GLU A 89 0.17 16.69 11.37
CA GLU A 89 -1.04 16.06 11.88
C GLU A 89 -0.72 14.87 12.80
N LEU A 90 0.18 13.97 12.39
CA LEU A 90 0.63 12.85 13.23
C LEU A 90 1.29 13.34 14.53
N LEU A 91 2.15 14.34 14.45
CA LEU A 91 2.81 14.93 15.63
C LEU A 91 1.80 15.55 16.61
N LYS A 92 0.75 16.18 16.09
CA LYS A 92 -0.35 16.69 16.91
C LYS A 92 -1.11 15.56 17.59
N GLU A 93 -1.41 14.47 16.89
CA GLU A 93 -2.07 13.28 17.45
C GLU A 93 -1.22 12.62 18.55
N LEU A 94 0.10 12.63 18.40
CA LEU A 94 1.05 12.19 19.43
C LEU A 94 1.14 13.11 20.65
N GLY A 95 0.50 14.27 20.63
CA GLY A 95 0.64 15.30 21.66
C GLY A 95 2.02 15.97 21.65
N GLN A 96 2.74 15.92 20.52
CA GLN A 96 4.05 16.52 20.33
C GLN A 96 4.09 17.45 19.10
N PRO A 97 3.18 18.44 19.00
CA PRO A 97 3.03 19.26 17.80
C PRO A 97 4.28 20.10 17.44
N ASN A 98 5.18 20.31 18.40
CA ASN A 98 6.42 21.07 18.23
C ASN A 98 7.65 20.15 18.09
N ALA A 99 7.46 18.85 17.83
CA ALA A 99 8.56 17.90 17.70
C ALA A 99 9.41 18.15 16.44
N ARG A 100 8.83 18.71 15.38
CA ARG A 100 9.55 19.16 14.18
C ARG A 100 9.95 20.62 14.34
N ASN A 101 11.24 20.91 14.22
CA ASN A 101 11.79 22.26 14.20
C ASN A 101 12.79 22.39 13.04
N GLY A 102 12.36 23.03 11.94
CA GLY A 102 13.13 23.08 10.70
C GLY A 102 13.47 21.66 10.21
N PRO A 103 14.75 21.32 9.98
CA PRO A 103 15.15 20.01 9.47
C PRO A 103 15.11 18.90 10.54
N THR A 104 15.00 19.23 11.83
CA THR A 104 15.13 18.24 12.92
C THR A 104 13.78 17.82 13.47
N LEU A 105 13.51 16.51 13.50
CA LEU A 105 12.48 15.87 14.31
C LEU A 105 13.07 15.39 15.62
N THR A 106 12.41 15.72 16.71
CA THR A 106 12.72 15.24 18.05
C THR A 106 11.44 14.73 18.71
N LEU A 107 11.26 13.41 18.70
CA LEU A 107 10.21 12.76 19.48
C LEU A 107 10.72 12.50 20.90
N LYS A 108 9.88 12.76 21.89
CA LYS A 108 10.16 12.52 23.30
C LYS A 108 9.40 11.31 23.82
N PHE A 109 10.03 10.60 24.75
CA PHE A 109 9.43 9.54 25.54
C PHE A 109 9.81 9.76 27.00
N ASN A 110 8.80 9.83 27.89
CA ASN A 110 8.99 10.12 29.32
C ASN A 110 9.81 11.40 29.59
N GLY A 111 9.63 12.44 28.76
CA GLY A 111 10.32 13.72 28.88
C GLY A 111 11.76 13.75 28.35
N ALA A 112 12.34 12.61 28.02
CA ALA A 112 13.65 12.50 27.37
C ALA A 112 13.50 12.43 25.85
N ASN A 113 14.52 12.86 25.10
CA ASN A 113 14.58 12.66 23.66
C ASN A 113 14.66 11.15 23.38
N ALA A 114 13.70 10.63 22.63
CA ALA A 114 13.64 9.25 22.21
C ALA A 114 14.25 9.10 20.82
N LEU A 115 13.72 9.83 19.85
CA LEU A 115 14.16 9.81 18.46
C LEU A 115 14.57 11.22 18.05
N VAL A 116 15.77 11.36 17.51
CA VAL A 116 16.26 12.61 16.91
C VAL A 116 16.73 12.30 15.50
N VAL A 117 16.04 12.83 14.50
CA VAL A 117 16.38 12.67 13.08
C VAL A 117 16.50 14.06 12.47
N THR A 118 17.61 14.33 11.79
CA THR A 118 17.88 15.62 11.15
C THR A 118 18.07 15.40 9.67
N ASP A 119 17.34 16.15 8.85
CA ASP A 119 17.55 16.20 7.39
C ASP A 119 18.99 16.67 7.08
N ASP A 120 19.53 16.24 5.94
CA ASP A 120 20.81 16.71 5.43
C ASP A 120 20.66 17.30 4.02
N ASP A 121 21.79 17.61 3.38
CA ASP A 121 21.80 18.25 2.05
C ASP A 121 21.37 17.29 0.93
N GLU A 122 21.31 15.98 1.18
CA GLU A 122 21.00 14.94 0.20
C GLU A 122 19.66 14.25 0.47
N THR A 123 19.18 14.27 1.71
CA THR A 123 18.00 13.53 2.15
C THR A 123 17.17 14.32 3.15
N TYR A 124 15.88 14.01 3.20
CA TYR A 124 14.99 14.47 4.25
C TYR A 124 14.20 13.31 4.83
N SER A 125 13.87 13.41 6.12
CA SER A 125 13.18 12.35 6.86
C SER A 125 11.85 12.83 7.43
N LEU A 126 10.81 12.01 7.27
CA LEU A 126 9.43 12.28 7.68
C LEU A 126 8.92 11.18 8.59
N LEU A 127 8.28 11.55 9.70
CA LEU A 127 7.38 10.64 10.41
C LEU A 127 6.14 10.44 9.53
N THR A 128 6.05 9.29 8.88
CA THR A 128 4.95 8.96 7.95
C THR A 128 3.84 8.18 8.59
N ASN A 129 4.10 7.52 9.72
CA ASN A 129 3.10 6.72 10.42
C ASN A 129 3.47 6.48 11.89
N VAL A 130 2.46 6.17 12.69
CA VAL A 130 2.62 5.67 14.05
C VAL A 130 1.64 4.53 14.29
N PHE A 131 2.15 3.38 14.69
CA PHE A 131 1.30 2.22 14.95
C PHE A 131 1.75 1.46 16.20
N GLN A 132 0.92 0.49 16.59
CA GLN A 132 1.11 -0.32 17.79
C GLN A 132 1.51 -1.74 17.39
N LEU A 133 2.61 -2.25 17.96
CA LEU A 133 3.10 -3.60 17.76
C LEU A 133 2.98 -4.47 19.02
N PRO A 134 2.44 -5.69 18.92
CA PRO A 134 2.52 -6.66 20.01
C PRO A 134 3.96 -7.15 20.23
N THR A 135 4.38 -7.15 21.49
CA THR A 135 5.67 -7.61 22.00
C THR A 135 5.45 -8.72 23.05
N ASP A 136 6.51 -9.35 23.53
CA ASP A 136 6.37 -10.32 24.65
C ASP A 136 5.92 -9.63 25.95
N ASN A 137 6.15 -8.31 26.05
CA ASN A 137 5.86 -7.51 27.23
C ASN A 137 4.58 -6.66 27.09
N GLY A 138 3.71 -6.97 26.11
CA GLY A 138 2.48 -6.23 25.85
C GLY A 138 2.49 -5.56 24.48
N VAL A 139 2.14 -4.29 24.39
CA VAL A 139 2.08 -3.53 23.14
C VAL A 139 3.05 -2.36 23.19
N GLN A 140 3.77 -2.09 22.10
CA GLN A 140 4.69 -0.96 21.97
C GLN A 140 4.28 -0.04 20.81
N THR A 141 4.44 1.26 21.01
CA THR A 141 4.38 2.24 19.92
C THR A 141 5.62 2.09 19.03
N VAL A 142 5.41 2.16 17.72
CA VAL A 142 6.45 2.20 16.70
C VAL A 142 6.27 3.45 15.84
N TYR A 143 7.39 4.10 15.55
CA TYR A 143 7.47 5.24 14.65
C TYR A 143 8.00 4.76 13.30
N GLU A 144 7.29 5.11 12.23
CA GLU A 144 7.72 4.89 10.86
C GLU A 144 8.31 6.18 10.33
N VAL A 145 9.60 6.16 10.02
CA VAL A 145 10.29 7.30 9.41
C VAL A 145 10.66 6.94 7.98
N THR A 146 10.08 7.65 7.03
CA THR A 146 10.50 7.58 5.62
C THR A 146 11.62 8.58 5.38
N THR A 147 12.72 8.12 4.79
CA THR A 147 13.81 8.98 4.30
C THR A 147 13.81 8.96 2.78
N ASP A 148 13.79 10.15 2.17
CA ASP A 148 13.72 10.35 0.72
C ASP A 148 14.90 11.21 0.25
N TYR A 149 15.33 11.01 -1.00
CA TYR A 149 16.50 11.69 -1.57
C TYR A 149 16.09 12.97 -2.28
N LEU A 150 16.85 14.06 -2.07
CA LEU A 150 16.61 15.36 -2.68
C LEU A 150 17.12 15.44 -4.13
N SER A 151 18.19 14.69 -4.45
CA SER A 151 18.95 14.85 -5.69
C SER A 151 19.35 13.55 -6.39
N ALA A 152 19.09 12.38 -5.79
CA ALA A 152 19.58 11.09 -6.28
C ALA A 152 18.46 10.18 -6.81
N SER A 153 18.83 9.25 -7.70
CA SER A 153 17.98 8.16 -8.22
C SER A 153 17.73 7.04 -7.20
N GLY A 154 17.99 7.28 -5.92
CA GLY A 154 17.72 6.33 -4.84
C GLY A 154 16.24 6.35 -4.49
N GLY A 155 15.62 5.17 -4.43
CA GLY A 155 14.27 5.05 -3.88
C GLY A 155 14.26 5.36 -2.38
N PRO A 156 13.18 5.95 -1.86
CA PRO A 156 13.05 6.19 -0.43
C PRO A 156 13.12 4.87 0.35
N PHE A 157 13.65 4.95 1.56
CA PHE A 157 13.64 3.85 2.51
C PHE A 157 12.84 4.21 3.76
N ILE A 158 12.40 3.19 4.48
CA ILE A 158 11.61 3.30 5.69
C ILE A 158 12.41 2.69 6.83
N THR A 159 12.59 3.46 7.90
CA THR A 159 13.16 2.97 9.15
C THR A 159 12.10 2.98 10.23
N LEU A 160 11.96 1.84 10.91
CA LEU A 160 11.08 1.66 12.06
C LEU A 160 11.86 1.87 13.33
N TYR A 161 11.32 2.68 14.24
CA TYR A 161 11.88 2.89 15.56
C TYR A 161 10.89 2.48 16.65
N ASP A 162 11.39 1.85 17.71
CA ASP A 162 10.59 1.64 18.90
C ASP A 162 10.27 2.98 19.59
N ARG A 163 9.37 2.97 20.58
CA ARG A 163 8.98 4.18 21.33
C ARG A 163 10.15 4.92 22.00
N ARG A 164 11.30 4.26 22.18
CA ARG A 164 12.53 4.80 22.78
C ARG A 164 13.52 5.30 21.71
N GLY A 165 13.16 5.21 20.42
CA GLY A 165 13.99 5.60 19.29
C GLY A 165 15.05 4.58 18.91
N VAL A 166 14.94 3.33 19.37
CA VAL A 166 15.82 2.25 18.94
C VAL A 166 15.33 1.73 17.60
N GLU A 167 16.20 1.68 16.60
CA GLU A 167 15.88 1.10 15.30
C GLU A 167 15.43 -0.36 15.46
N ILE A 168 14.37 -0.73 14.76
CA ILE A 168 13.81 -2.08 14.69
C ILE A 168 14.17 -2.71 13.36
N GLU A 169 14.04 -1.94 12.27
CA GLU A 169 14.28 -2.42 10.92
C GLU A 169 14.35 -1.25 9.94
N THR A 170 15.22 -1.37 8.93
CA THR A 170 15.21 -0.51 7.75
C THR A 170 14.92 -1.33 6.50
N VAL A 171 13.95 -0.89 5.71
CA VAL A 171 13.44 -1.58 4.52
C VAL A 171 13.27 -0.59 3.36
N PRO A 172 13.30 -1.06 2.09
CA PRO A 172 12.82 -0.25 0.97
C PRO A 172 11.37 0.19 1.20
N ARG A 173 10.94 1.26 0.53
CA ARG A 173 9.55 1.72 0.59
C ARG A 173 8.57 0.57 0.31
N GLY A 174 7.49 0.54 1.09
CA GLY A 174 6.39 -0.39 0.90
C GLY A 174 5.04 0.22 1.25
N LEU A 175 3.98 -0.58 1.13
CA LEU A 175 2.62 -0.21 1.50
C LEU A 175 2.32 -0.68 2.92
N TRP A 176 2.09 0.26 3.82
CA TRP A 176 1.74 -0.03 5.20
C TRP A 176 0.23 -0.06 5.44
N ARG A 177 -0.20 -0.98 6.31
CA ARG A 177 -1.51 -0.93 6.96
C ARG A 177 -1.43 -1.53 8.35
N GLY A 178 -1.52 -0.66 9.36
CA GLY A 178 -1.30 -1.05 10.75
C GLY A 178 0.09 -1.67 10.92
N ALA A 179 0.14 -2.89 11.44
CA ALA A 179 1.36 -3.64 11.71
C ALA A 179 1.77 -4.58 10.55
N VAL A 180 1.33 -4.30 9.32
CA VAL A 180 1.67 -5.09 8.14
C VAL A 180 2.31 -4.19 7.09
N LEU A 181 3.49 -4.60 6.60
CA LEU A 181 4.17 -4.00 5.47
C LEU A 181 4.11 -4.93 4.28
N VAL A 182 3.85 -4.34 3.12
CA VAL A 182 3.97 -4.98 1.83
C VAL A 182 5.12 -4.33 1.08
N ILE A 183 6.16 -5.11 0.80
CA ILE A 183 7.30 -4.70 -0.02
C ILE A 183 7.11 -5.32 -1.39
N THR A 184 7.14 -4.50 -2.42
CA THR A 184 7.20 -4.95 -3.79
C THR A 184 8.46 -4.37 -4.42
N GLY A 185 9.30 -5.24 -4.98
CA GLY A 185 10.48 -4.83 -5.73
C GLY A 185 10.48 -5.48 -7.10
N GLN A 186 11.08 -4.79 -8.07
CA GLN A 186 11.55 -5.41 -9.29
C GLN A 186 13.07 -5.48 -9.19
N ASP A 187 13.63 -6.68 -9.23
CA ASP A 187 15.07 -6.83 -9.35
C ASP A 187 15.48 -6.23 -10.72
N GLU A 188 16.27 -5.15 -10.72
CA GLU A 188 16.92 -4.66 -11.94
C GLU A 188 17.97 -5.69 -12.35
N THR A 189 17.68 -6.42 -13.43
CA THR A 189 18.61 -7.36 -14.00
C THR A 189 19.23 -6.76 -15.25
N TRP A 190 20.56 -6.80 -15.31
CA TRP A 190 21.35 -6.31 -16.47
C TRP A 190 21.56 -7.39 -17.53
N ASP A 191 21.12 -8.61 -17.25
CA ASP A 191 21.21 -9.75 -18.16
C ASP A 191 19.82 -10.01 -18.78
N PRO A 192 19.68 -9.99 -20.12
CA PRO A 192 18.43 -10.34 -20.78
C PRO A 192 17.94 -11.78 -20.50
N GLU A 193 18.79 -12.66 -19.96
CA GLU A 193 18.40 -14.00 -19.48
C GLU A 193 17.96 -14.02 -18.01
N ASP A 194 18.24 -12.97 -17.25
CA ASP A 194 17.84 -12.87 -15.85
C ASP A 194 16.52 -12.11 -15.83
N ASP A 195 15.42 -12.86 -15.86
CA ASP A 195 14.09 -12.25 -15.96
C ASP A 195 13.83 -11.38 -14.73
N ALA A 196 13.88 -10.05 -14.88
CA ALA A 196 13.63 -9.06 -13.82
C ALA A 196 12.47 -9.52 -12.92
N ARG A 197 12.79 -9.99 -11.71
CA ARG A 197 11.79 -10.65 -10.85
C ARG A 197 11.04 -9.57 -10.10
N ALA A 198 9.80 -9.33 -10.50
CA ALA A 198 8.85 -8.70 -9.58
C ALA A 198 8.65 -9.67 -8.40
N ARG A 199 9.01 -9.23 -7.20
CA ARG A 199 8.83 -9.98 -5.96
C ARG A 199 7.98 -9.17 -5.00
N THR A 200 6.96 -9.81 -4.43
CA THR A 200 6.20 -9.26 -3.32
C THR A 200 6.48 -10.03 -2.05
N THR A 201 6.80 -9.30 -0.99
CA THR A 201 6.99 -9.81 0.37
C THR A 201 6.04 -9.07 1.31
N LEU A 202 5.35 -9.81 2.18
CA LEU A 202 4.58 -9.23 3.28
C LEU A 202 5.28 -9.54 4.59
N LEU A 203 5.46 -8.51 5.41
CA LEU A 203 5.97 -8.59 6.77
C LEU A 203 4.79 -8.25 7.71
N ASP A 204 4.40 -9.20 8.53
CA ASP A 204 3.27 -9.07 9.47
C ASP A 204 3.79 -9.12 10.91
N TRP A 205 3.82 -7.97 11.55
CA TRP A 205 4.14 -7.81 12.96
C TRP A 205 2.91 -7.78 13.87
N SER A 206 1.70 -7.94 13.32
CA SER A 206 0.43 -7.86 14.08
C SER A 206 0.22 -9.01 15.08
N SER A 207 1.07 -10.04 15.03
CA SER A 207 1.00 -11.20 15.93
C SER A 207 2.38 -11.76 16.25
N LYS A 208 2.45 -12.62 17.29
CA LYS A 208 3.64 -13.39 17.64
C LYS A 208 3.45 -14.90 17.37
N PRO A 209 4.45 -15.58 16.78
CA PRO A 209 5.66 -15.01 16.17
C PRO A 209 5.29 -14.12 14.98
N HIS A 210 6.06 -13.05 14.74
CA HIS A 210 5.88 -12.23 13.53
C HIS A 210 6.11 -13.12 12.30
N ARG A 211 5.54 -12.72 11.16
CA ARG A 211 5.50 -13.56 9.97
C ARG A 211 6.05 -12.83 8.76
N LYS A 212 6.79 -13.57 7.94
CA LYS A 212 7.16 -13.18 6.57
C LYS A 212 6.43 -14.07 5.58
N PHE A 213 5.86 -13.47 4.55
CA PHE A 213 5.22 -14.15 3.43
C PHE A 213 5.93 -13.74 2.15
N GLU A 214 6.52 -14.70 1.44
CA GLU A 214 7.20 -14.46 0.16
C GLU A 214 6.40 -15.10 -0.95
N PHE A 215 5.98 -14.30 -1.92
CA PHE A 215 5.26 -14.75 -3.10
C PHE A 215 6.24 -15.06 -4.22
N LYS A 216 5.99 -16.16 -4.94
CA LYS A 216 6.71 -16.50 -6.17
C LYS A 216 6.08 -15.84 -7.40
N SER A 217 4.84 -15.40 -7.28
CA SER A 217 4.15 -14.66 -8.33
C SER A 217 4.94 -13.43 -8.77
N ARG A 218 4.93 -13.14 -10.07
CA ARG A 218 5.38 -11.85 -10.65
C ARG A 218 4.34 -10.75 -10.48
N CYS A 219 3.64 -10.77 -9.35
CA CYS A 219 2.57 -9.83 -9.04
C CYS A 219 3.08 -8.78 -8.06
N MET A 220 2.66 -7.55 -8.29
CA MET A 220 3.01 -6.34 -7.58
C MET A 220 1.78 -5.77 -6.89
N THR A 221 1.98 -5.07 -5.79
CA THR A 221 0.90 -4.45 -5.02
C THR A 221 0.73 -2.97 -5.34
N GLU A 222 -0.50 -2.48 -5.42
CA GLU A 222 -0.81 -1.08 -5.69
C GLU A 222 -1.32 -0.35 -4.44
N SER A 223 -2.36 -0.87 -3.81
CA SER A 223 -3.02 -0.18 -2.70
C SER A 223 -3.81 -1.13 -1.81
N TRP A 224 -3.93 -0.77 -0.53
CA TRP A 224 -4.77 -1.49 0.42
C TRP A 224 -6.25 -1.20 0.16
N VAL A 225 -7.05 -2.27 0.03
CA VAL A 225 -8.52 -2.19 -0.05
C VAL A 225 -9.14 -2.34 1.33
N SER A 226 -8.62 -3.28 2.14
CA SER A 226 -9.06 -3.54 3.51
C SER A 226 -7.90 -4.08 4.36
N ASP A 227 -8.12 -4.38 5.64
CA ASP A 227 -7.09 -4.99 6.51
C ASP A 227 -6.66 -6.38 6.04
N THR A 228 -7.43 -7.00 5.13
CA THR A 228 -7.24 -8.35 4.64
C THR A 228 -7.11 -8.42 3.12
N GLU A 229 -7.09 -7.28 2.42
CA GLU A 229 -7.11 -7.26 0.97
C GLU A 229 -6.27 -6.11 0.41
N ILE A 230 -5.43 -6.44 -0.57
CA ILE A 230 -4.57 -5.52 -1.30
C ILE A 230 -4.84 -5.69 -2.79
N LYS A 231 -5.09 -4.59 -3.49
CA LYS A 231 -5.16 -4.55 -4.96
C LYS A 231 -3.75 -4.62 -5.53
N GLY A 232 -3.56 -5.38 -6.60
CA GLY A 232 -2.29 -5.48 -7.30
C GLY A 232 -2.48 -5.81 -8.78
N TYR A 233 -1.39 -6.14 -9.43
CA TYR A 233 -1.35 -6.58 -10.82
C TYR A 233 -0.16 -7.52 -11.05
N CYS A 234 -0.22 -8.38 -12.05
CA CYS A 234 0.88 -9.25 -12.45
C CYS A 234 1.49 -8.75 -13.75
N VAL A 235 2.83 -8.80 -13.84
CA VAL A 235 3.58 -8.41 -15.04
C VAL A 235 4.29 -9.64 -15.57
N ARG A 236 3.92 -10.03 -16.79
CA ARG A 236 4.22 -11.35 -17.33
C ARG A 236 4.83 -11.22 -18.72
N PRO A 237 6.07 -11.69 -18.93
CA PRO A 237 6.71 -11.61 -20.24
C PRO A 237 5.92 -12.43 -21.27
N ALA A 238 5.49 -11.79 -22.35
CA ALA A 238 4.83 -12.47 -23.45
C ALA A 238 5.87 -13.06 -24.43
N SER A 239 5.61 -14.26 -24.93
CA SER A 239 6.39 -14.81 -26.04
C SER A 239 6.00 -14.09 -27.34
N GLN A 240 6.97 -13.60 -28.09
CA GLN A 240 6.72 -13.30 -29.51
C GLN A 240 6.59 -14.61 -30.29
N GLU A 241 5.75 -14.62 -31.33
CA GLU A 241 5.91 -15.59 -32.41
C GLU A 241 7.27 -15.32 -33.05
N ALA A 242 8.20 -16.27 -32.92
CA ALA A 242 9.56 -16.12 -33.40
C ALA A 242 9.59 -15.92 -34.92
N ASN A 243 9.87 -14.69 -35.36
CA ASN A 243 10.53 -14.50 -36.64
C ASN A 243 12.03 -14.76 -36.42
N PRO A 244 12.68 -15.70 -37.15
CA PRO A 244 14.10 -15.97 -36.98
C PRO A 244 14.93 -14.71 -37.25
N GLY A 245 15.65 -14.22 -36.24
CA GLY A 245 16.61 -13.11 -36.37
C GLY A 245 16.19 -11.75 -35.79
N MET A 246 15.09 -11.64 -35.05
CA MET A 246 14.72 -10.44 -34.29
C MET A 246 14.91 -10.68 -32.78
N GLU A 247 15.44 -9.69 -32.07
CA GLU A 247 15.54 -9.69 -30.60
C GLU A 247 14.16 -9.91 -29.96
N LEU A 248 14.14 -10.61 -28.82
CA LEU A 248 12.96 -10.92 -28.01
C LEU A 248 12.40 -9.65 -27.35
N ASN A 249 11.86 -8.71 -28.13
CA ASN A 249 11.11 -7.57 -27.61
C ASN A 249 9.63 -7.94 -27.41
N GLY A 250 9.35 -9.10 -26.78
CA GLY A 250 8.01 -9.45 -26.34
C GLY A 250 7.61 -8.48 -25.23
N GLY A 251 6.57 -7.68 -25.45
CA GLY A 251 6.07 -6.78 -24.41
C GLY A 251 5.56 -7.55 -23.19
N ASP A 252 5.41 -6.85 -22.08
CA ASP A 252 4.79 -7.42 -20.89
C ASP A 252 3.26 -7.46 -21.05
N GLU A 253 2.66 -8.59 -20.67
CA GLU A 253 1.24 -8.67 -20.38
C GLU A 253 0.99 -8.30 -18.92
N VAL A 254 0.05 -7.37 -18.72
CA VAL A 254 -0.37 -6.90 -17.40
C VAL A 254 -1.81 -7.34 -17.12
N THR A 255 -2.02 -7.97 -15.97
CA THR A 255 -3.32 -8.46 -15.51
C THR A 255 -3.59 -8.03 -14.08
N ASP A 256 -4.84 -7.71 -13.77
CA ASP A 256 -5.20 -7.34 -12.40
C ASP A 256 -5.07 -8.53 -11.43
N ALA A 257 -4.68 -8.26 -10.19
CA ALA A 257 -4.51 -9.25 -9.15
C ALA A 257 -5.03 -8.75 -7.79
N VAL A 258 -5.30 -9.68 -6.89
CA VAL A 258 -5.68 -9.39 -5.51
C VAL A 258 -4.89 -10.28 -4.56
N PHE A 259 -4.34 -9.67 -3.52
CA PHE A 259 -3.74 -10.36 -2.40
C PHE A 259 -4.74 -10.36 -1.24
N THR A 260 -5.11 -11.53 -0.74
CA THR A 260 -6.11 -11.69 0.32
C THR A 260 -5.54 -12.50 1.48
N ARG A 261 -5.79 -12.06 2.71
CA ARG A 261 -5.52 -12.86 3.91
C ARG A 261 -6.52 -14.00 3.99
N VAL A 262 -6.07 -15.24 3.76
CA VAL A 262 -6.92 -16.45 3.77
C VAL A 262 -6.84 -17.22 5.08
N GLY A 263 -6.00 -16.78 6.01
CA GLY A 263 -5.92 -17.30 7.37
C GLY A 263 -4.97 -16.49 8.25
N PRO A 264 -4.86 -16.84 9.54
CA PRO A 264 -3.97 -16.14 10.45
C PRO A 264 -2.50 -16.21 10.01
N ASN A 265 -2.12 -17.31 9.37
CA ASN A 265 -0.74 -17.59 8.91
C ASN A 265 -0.66 -17.82 7.39
N ALA A 266 -1.62 -17.31 6.61
CA ALA A 266 -1.62 -17.53 5.17
C ALA A 266 -2.21 -16.34 4.39
N TRP A 267 -1.56 -16.03 3.28
CA TRP A 267 -2.05 -15.09 2.28
C TRP A 267 -2.14 -15.78 0.93
N ARG A 268 -3.04 -15.29 0.08
CA ARG A 268 -3.23 -15.77 -1.28
C ARG A 268 -3.11 -14.60 -2.24
N VAL A 269 -2.41 -14.78 -3.35
CA VAL A 269 -2.48 -13.90 -4.52
C VAL A 269 -3.26 -14.62 -5.61
N ARG A 270 -4.20 -13.91 -6.23
CA ARG A 270 -5.00 -14.42 -7.35
C ARG A 270 -5.06 -13.38 -8.46
N GLU A 271 -4.66 -13.80 -9.65
CA GLU A 271 -4.86 -13.06 -10.90
C GLU A 271 -6.35 -13.12 -11.28
N LEU A 272 -6.95 -11.97 -11.60
CA LEU A 272 -8.39 -11.87 -11.83
C LEU A 272 -8.82 -12.38 -13.20
N SER A 273 -7.87 -12.53 -14.12
CA SER A 273 -8.08 -13.07 -15.46
C SER A 273 -6.85 -13.83 -15.92
N ALA A 274 -7.05 -14.83 -16.78
CA ALA A 274 -5.90 -15.45 -17.44
C ALA A 274 -5.24 -14.46 -18.43
N PRO A 275 -3.92 -14.57 -18.62
CA PRO A 275 -3.21 -13.88 -19.70
C PRO A 275 -3.85 -14.24 -21.05
N LYS A 276 -4.00 -13.23 -21.92
CA LYS A 276 -4.49 -13.33 -23.30
C LYS A 276 -3.36 -13.61 -24.27
N ALA A 277 -2.15 -13.14 -23.98
CA ALA A 277 -0.98 -13.39 -24.79
C ALA A 277 -0.41 -14.78 -24.51
N LYS A 278 0.29 -15.32 -25.50
CA LYS A 278 1.13 -16.49 -25.28
C LYS A 278 2.34 -16.04 -24.46
N LEU A 279 2.63 -16.73 -23.37
CA LEU A 279 3.67 -16.32 -22.42
C LEU A 279 5.00 -17.03 -22.64
N LEU A 280 6.10 -16.39 -22.23
CA LEU A 280 7.41 -17.05 -22.14
C LEU A 280 7.35 -18.18 -21.12
N ASN A 281 7.98 -19.31 -21.45
CA ASN A 281 7.99 -20.49 -20.60
C ASN A 281 9.00 -20.33 -19.46
N LEU A 282 8.58 -19.70 -18.37
CA LEU A 282 9.38 -19.49 -17.15
C LEU A 282 8.71 -20.17 -15.95
N PRO A 283 9.48 -20.60 -14.92
CA PRO A 283 8.93 -21.32 -13.76
C PRO A 283 7.84 -20.58 -12.97
N ASP A 284 7.88 -19.26 -12.94
CA ASP A 284 6.93 -18.34 -12.31
C ASP A 284 5.97 -17.67 -13.32
N ASN A 285 5.95 -18.17 -14.56
CA ASN A 285 5.15 -17.65 -15.66
C ASN A 285 4.25 -18.75 -16.30
N PRO A 286 3.32 -19.39 -15.54
CA PRO A 286 2.44 -20.44 -16.06
C PRO A 286 1.39 -19.93 -17.07
N PRO A 287 0.99 -20.67 -18.12
CA PRO A 287 0.03 -20.19 -19.13
C PRO A 287 -1.40 -19.92 -18.59
N THR A 288 -1.66 -20.20 -17.31
CA THR A 288 -2.93 -19.96 -16.62
C THR A 288 -2.86 -18.72 -15.74
N ALA A 289 -4.04 -18.24 -15.30
CA ALA A 289 -4.14 -17.28 -14.21
C ALA A 289 -3.40 -17.79 -12.97
N TYR A 290 -2.66 -16.92 -12.32
CA TYR A 290 -1.93 -17.24 -11.10
C TYR A 290 -2.87 -17.38 -9.90
N ASP A 291 -2.70 -18.42 -9.10
CA ASP A 291 -3.35 -18.62 -7.80
C ASP A 291 -2.34 -19.29 -6.86
N GLU A 292 -1.72 -18.49 -6.00
CA GLU A 292 -0.71 -18.95 -5.06
C GLU A 292 -1.14 -18.62 -3.64
N THR A 293 -1.13 -19.64 -2.79
CA THR A 293 -1.30 -19.47 -1.35
C THR A 293 0.03 -19.71 -0.66
N VAL A 294 0.52 -18.69 0.04
CA VAL A 294 1.78 -18.72 0.80
C VAL A 294 1.49 -18.84 2.29
N LYS A 295 2.31 -19.63 2.99
CA LYS A 295 2.27 -19.75 4.45
C LYS A 295 3.36 -18.88 5.06
N GLY A 296 3.01 -18.15 6.11
CA GLY A 296 3.94 -17.27 6.80
C GLY A 296 4.99 -18.06 7.56
N VAL A 297 6.27 -17.77 7.32
CA VAL A 297 7.38 -18.28 8.12
C VAL A 297 7.65 -17.34 9.30
N PRO A 298 8.11 -17.85 10.46
CA PRO A 298 8.53 -16.99 11.56
C PRO A 298 9.56 -15.95 11.10
N TYR A 299 9.36 -14.73 11.55
CA TYR A 299 10.20 -13.57 11.26
C TYR A 299 10.48 -12.84 12.59
N SER A 300 11.70 -12.34 12.77
CA SER A 300 12.10 -11.65 14.01
C SER A 300 12.47 -10.18 13.82
N GLY A 301 12.43 -9.66 12.58
CA GLY A 301 13.15 -8.42 12.26
C GLY A 301 14.67 -8.63 12.38
N ASN A 302 15.44 -7.63 11.95
CA ASN A 302 16.87 -7.58 12.18
C ASN A 302 17.11 -6.51 13.28
N PRO A 303 17.33 -6.89 14.54
CA PRO A 303 17.56 -5.95 15.63
C PRO A 303 18.91 -5.22 15.54
#